data_AF-A0A9Q4F1L7-F1
#
_entry.id   AF-A0A9Q4F1L7-F1
#
_cell.length_a   1.000
_cell.length_b   1.000
_cell.length_c   1.000
_cell.angle_alpha   90.00
_cell.angle_beta   90.00
_cell.angle_gamma   90.00
#
_symmetry.space_group_name_H-M   'P 1'
#
loop_
_entity.id
_entity.type
_entity.pdbx_description
1 polymer ?
#
loop_
_entity_poly.entity_id
_entity_poly.type
_entity_poly.pdbx_seq_one_letter_code
_entity_poly.pdbx_strand_id
1 'polypeptide(L)'
;MLIVKEPTEKFNTEEIRRGTLVYAKHKTWENGEKGFVTTASEDEVIVQYPPKIGNVTNHFFLRAEEVAKGDWEVRYTNDMETIVTYPEGGTNEPETADL
;
A
#
# COMPACT_ATOMS: atom_id res chain seq x y z
N MET A 1 2.44 33.53 -2.24
CA MET A 1 1.73 32.62 -1.33
C MET A 1 2.67 31.44 -1.09
N LEU A 2 3.01 31.08 0.16
CA LEU A 2 4.16 30.19 0.43
C LEU A 2 3.91 28.74 -0.01
N ILE A 3 2.67 28.27 0.11
CA ILE A 3 2.21 27.00 -0.45
C ILE A 3 0.78 27.21 -0.92
N VAL A 4 0.50 26.79 -2.15
CA VAL A 4 -0.83 26.54 -2.70
C VAL A 4 -0.71 25.24 -3.47
N LYS A 5 -1.53 24.26 -3.13
CA LYS A 5 -1.60 22.98 -3.83
C LYS A 5 -3.06 22.66 -4.15
N GLU A 6 -3.29 22.41 -5.42
CA GLU A 6 -4.46 21.82 -6.08
C GLU A 6 -3.91 20.89 -7.17
N PRO A 7 -4.73 20.15 -7.93
CA PRO A 7 -5.51 18.99 -7.47
C PRO A 7 -4.57 17.93 -6.86
N THR A 8 -4.93 17.40 -5.71
CA THR A 8 -4.21 16.29 -5.07
C THR A 8 -4.51 14.98 -5.77
N GLU A 9 -3.49 14.16 -5.96
CA GLU A 9 -3.67 12.75 -6.27
C GLU A 9 -4.47 12.11 -5.14
N LYS A 10 -5.44 11.27 -5.50
CA LYS A 10 -6.38 10.68 -4.55
C LYS A 10 -6.50 9.18 -4.78
N PHE A 11 -6.69 8.44 -3.70
CA PHE A 11 -7.12 7.06 -3.78
C PHE A 11 -8.58 6.96 -4.23
N ASN A 12 -8.83 6.01 -5.12
CA ASN A 12 -10.19 5.57 -5.41
C ASN A 12 -10.67 4.66 -4.26
N THR A 13 -11.49 5.19 -3.35
CA THR A 13 -11.98 4.45 -2.18
C THR A 13 -13.01 3.37 -2.51
N GLU A 14 -13.50 3.30 -3.74
CA GLU A 14 -14.30 2.15 -4.20
C GLU A 14 -13.40 0.95 -4.51
N GLU A 15 -12.16 1.21 -4.91
CA GLU A 15 -11.20 0.19 -5.34
C GLU A 15 -10.29 -0.28 -4.19
N ILE A 16 -9.66 0.65 -3.47
CA ILE A 16 -8.90 0.37 -2.25
C ILE A 16 -9.70 0.81 -1.03
N ARG A 17 -10.17 -0.17 -0.24
CA ARG A 17 -11.12 0.06 0.85
C ARG A 17 -10.77 -0.79 2.06
N ARG A 18 -11.45 -0.53 3.18
CA ARG A 18 -11.28 -1.37 4.38
C ARG A 18 -11.49 -2.86 4.03
N GLY A 19 -10.52 -3.69 4.40
CA GLY A 19 -10.49 -5.12 4.12
C GLY A 19 -9.72 -5.52 2.85
N THR A 20 -9.35 -4.58 1.98
CA THR A 20 -8.47 -4.87 0.83
C THR A 20 -7.13 -5.44 1.33
N LEU A 21 -6.68 -6.54 0.75
CA LEU A 21 -5.37 -7.14 1.04
C LEU A 21 -4.31 -6.44 0.21
N VAL A 22 -3.18 -6.11 0.84
CA VAL A 22 -2.14 -5.27 0.24
C VAL A 22 -0.76 -5.85 0.52
N TYR A 23 0.07 -5.92 -0.50
CA TYR A 23 1.52 -5.88 -0.40
C TYR A 23 1.97 -4.47 -0.74
N ALA A 24 2.81 -3.86 0.09
CA ALA A 24 3.41 -2.57 -0.22
C ALA A 24 4.89 -2.53 0.17
N LYS A 25 5.72 -1.98 -0.71
CA LYS A 25 7.15 -1.76 -0.48
C LYS A 25 7.50 -0.31 -0.77
N HIS A 26 7.88 0.42 0.27
CA HIS A 26 8.45 1.75 0.09
C HIS A 26 9.87 1.61 -0.46
N LYS A 27 10.31 2.53 -1.32
CA LYS A 27 11.65 2.51 -1.93
C LYS A 27 12.82 2.51 -0.94
N THR A 28 12.60 2.95 0.31
CA THR A 28 13.62 2.94 1.37
C THR A 28 13.58 1.70 2.25
N TRP A 29 12.64 0.78 2.01
CA TRP A 29 12.51 -0.46 2.75
C TRP A 29 13.22 -1.58 2.00
N GLU A 30 13.94 -2.41 2.75
CA GLU A 30 14.59 -3.60 2.20
C GLU A 30 13.55 -4.60 1.68
N ASN A 31 12.49 -4.82 2.47
CA ASN A 31 11.41 -5.76 2.17
C ASN A 31 10.05 -5.06 2.18
N GLY A 32 9.13 -5.53 1.34
CA GLY A 32 7.73 -5.10 1.39
C GLY A 32 6.97 -5.82 2.50
N GLU A 33 5.92 -5.19 3.00
CA GLU A 33 5.06 -5.75 4.05
C GLU A 33 3.70 -6.14 3.46
N LYS A 34 3.16 -7.25 3.96
CA LYS A 34 1.85 -7.79 3.57
C LYS A 34 0.85 -7.54 4.69
N GLY A 35 -0.29 -6.98 4.36
CA GLY A 35 -1.28 -6.56 5.33
C GLY A 35 -2.66 -6.38 4.73
N PHE A 36 -3.52 -5.73 5.50
CA PHE A 36 -4.86 -5.38 5.05
C PHE A 36 -5.21 -3.94 5.43
N VAL A 37 -6.01 -3.30 4.60
CA VAL A 37 -6.45 -1.92 4.82
C VAL A 37 -7.42 -1.88 6.00
N THR A 38 -7.09 -1.06 6.99
CA THR A 38 -7.96 -0.79 8.15
C THR A 38 -8.80 0.47 7.95
N THR A 39 -8.25 1.46 7.26
CA THR A 39 -8.89 2.73 6.94
C THR A 39 -8.44 3.19 5.55
N ALA A 40 -9.39 3.67 4.74
CA ALA A 40 -9.11 4.27 3.45
C ALA A 40 -9.84 5.61 3.36
N SER A 41 -9.12 6.63 2.93
CA SER A 41 -9.62 7.96 2.60
C SER A 41 -9.01 8.37 1.25
N GLU A 42 -9.47 9.48 0.69
CA GLU A 42 -8.94 9.98 -0.58
C GLU A 42 -7.43 10.30 -0.49
N ASP A 43 -6.94 10.78 0.65
CA ASP A 43 -5.55 11.23 0.77
C ASP A 43 -4.61 10.16 1.36
N GLU A 44 -5.17 9.24 2.16
CA GLU A 44 -4.39 8.28 2.94
C GLU A 44 -5.09 6.93 3.09
N VAL A 45 -4.30 5.86 2.97
CA VAL A 45 -4.69 4.48 3.28
C VAL A 45 -3.80 3.96 4.42
N ILE A 46 -4.43 3.40 5.45
CA ILE A 46 -3.74 2.82 6.60
C ILE A 46 -3.79 1.30 6.51
N VAL A 47 -2.63 0.67 6.41
CA VAL A 47 -2.49 -0.78 6.31
C VAL A 47 -1.97 -1.33 7.62
N GLN A 48 -2.66 -2.34 8.15
CA GLN A 48 -2.20 -3.13 9.28
C GLN A 48 -1.47 -4.36 8.78
N TYR A 49 -0.33 -4.67 9.39
CA TYR A 49 0.48 -5.84 9.01
C TYR A 49 0.98 -6.60 10.26
N PRO A 50 1.25 -7.92 10.13
CA PRO A 50 1.72 -8.74 11.24
C PRO A 50 3.09 -8.27 11.74
N PRO A 51 3.35 -8.33 13.06
CA PRO A 51 4.69 -8.10 13.58
C PRO A 51 5.62 -9.26 13.22
N LYS A 52 6.92 -8.97 13.10
CA LYS A 52 7.95 -10.01 12.94
C LYS A 52 8.23 -10.75 14.26
N ILE A 53 8.08 -10.08 15.40
CA ILE A 53 8.30 -10.64 16.75
C ILE A 53 7.33 -9.98 17.75
N GLY A 54 6.61 -10.79 18.54
CA GLY A 54 5.74 -10.31 19.63
C GLY A 54 4.26 -10.09 19.24
N ASN A 55 3.49 -9.46 20.14
CA ASN A 55 2.03 -9.27 20.03
C ASN A 55 1.63 -7.83 19.66
N VAL A 56 2.48 -7.08 18.98
CA VAL A 56 2.20 -5.67 18.62
C VAL A 56 1.60 -5.60 17.22
N THR A 57 0.56 -4.80 17.05
CA THR A 57 -0.04 -4.53 15.75
C THR A 57 0.65 -3.35 15.07
N ASN A 58 1.33 -3.59 13.95
CA ASN A 58 2.01 -2.53 13.21
C ASN A 58 1.12 -1.95 12.11
N HIS A 59 1.32 -0.67 11.83
CA HIS A 59 0.65 0.03 10.74
C HIS A 59 1.66 0.80 9.89
N PHE A 60 1.38 0.92 8.61
CA PHE A 60 2.03 1.89 7.73
C PHE A 60 0.98 2.70 6.97
N PHE A 61 1.43 3.85 6.49
CA PHE A 61 0.58 4.85 5.85
C PHE A 61 1.00 4.97 4.40
N LEU A 62 0.06 4.73 3.49
CA LEU A 62 0.20 5.06 2.08
C LEU A 62 -0.44 6.43 1.88
N ARG A 63 0.36 7.41 1.49
CA ARG A 63 -0.14 8.74 1.11
C ARG A 63 -0.27 8.81 -0.39
N ALA A 64 -1.39 9.32 -0.88
CA ALA A 64 -1.67 9.36 -2.31
C ALA A 64 -0.56 10.11 -3.09
N GLU A 65 -0.03 11.20 -2.51
CA GLU A 65 1.10 11.93 -3.10
C GLU A 65 2.39 11.11 -3.22
N GLU A 66 2.69 10.21 -2.28
CA GLU A 66 3.92 9.40 -2.28
C GLU A 66 3.78 8.23 -3.25
N VAL A 67 2.60 7.60 -3.24
CA VAL A 67 2.26 6.52 -4.18
C VAL A 67 2.34 7.05 -5.61
N ALA A 68 1.75 8.20 -5.91
CA ALA A 68 1.79 8.80 -7.25
C ALA A 68 3.20 9.26 -7.69
N LYS A 69 4.09 9.58 -6.74
CA LYS A 69 5.51 9.87 -7.03
C LYS A 69 6.32 8.62 -7.35
N GLY A 70 5.75 7.42 -7.19
CA GLY A 70 6.44 6.16 -7.37
C GLY A 70 7.32 5.79 -6.18
N ASP A 71 7.07 6.36 -5.00
CA ASP A 71 7.80 6.01 -3.78
C ASP A 71 7.42 4.62 -3.25
N TRP A 72 6.28 4.10 -3.70
CA TRP A 72 5.71 2.83 -3.30
C TRP A 72 5.47 1.91 -4.49
N GLU A 73 5.85 0.66 -4.33
CA GLU A 73 5.28 -0.45 -5.10
C GLU A 73 4.11 -1.03 -4.31
N VAL A 74 2.92 -1.08 -4.91
CA VAL A 74 1.70 -1.56 -4.26
C VAL A 74 1.08 -2.66 -5.11
N ARG A 75 0.79 -3.81 -4.49
CA ARG A 75 -0.03 -4.87 -5.08
C ARG A 75 -1.21 -5.11 -4.17
N TYR A 76 -2.43 -5.18 -4.70
CA TYR A 76 -3.61 -5.35 -3.87
C TYR A 76 -4.68 -6.21 -4.53
N THR A 77 -5.55 -6.76 -3.70
CA THR A 77 -6.68 -7.58 -4.14
C THR A 77 -7.85 -7.43 -3.17
N ASN A 78 -9.06 -7.51 -3.72
CA ASN A 78 -10.30 -7.53 -2.96
C ASN A 78 -10.98 -8.91 -2.94
N ASP A 79 -10.56 -9.83 -3.81
CA ASP A 79 -11.18 -11.13 -4.05
C ASP A 79 -10.20 -12.31 -3.90
N MET A 80 -8.90 -12.04 -3.73
CA MET A 80 -7.82 -13.03 -3.75
C MET A 80 -7.67 -13.80 -5.08
N GLU A 81 -8.37 -13.38 -6.13
CA GLU A 81 -8.30 -13.97 -7.47
C GLU A 81 -7.53 -13.05 -8.41
N THR A 82 -7.83 -11.75 -8.35
CA THR A 82 -7.22 -10.72 -9.20
C THR A 82 -6.28 -9.86 -8.37
N ILE A 83 -5.00 -9.83 -8.75
CA ILE A 83 -4.00 -8.95 -8.14
C ILE A 83 -3.78 -7.76 -9.07
N VAL A 84 -4.08 -6.56 -8.56
CA VAL A 84 -3.78 -5.29 -9.22
C VAL A 84 -2.43 -4.78 -8.74
N THR A 85 -1.63 -4.19 -9.63
CA THR A 85 -0.30 -3.66 -9.32
C THR A 85 -0.21 -2.19 -9.71
N TYR A 86 0.35 -1.37 -8.82
CA TYR A 86 0.61 0.04 -9.03
C TYR A 86 2.07 0.39 -8.64
N PRO A 87 2.82 1.11 -9.49
CA PRO A 87 2.45 1.48 -10.86
C PRO A 87 2.29 0.26 -11.77
N GLU A 88 1.52 0.40 -12.86
CA GLU A 88 1.27 -0.68 -13.81
C GLU A 88 2.61 -1.24 -14.36
N GLY A 89 2.80 -2.56 -14.29
CA GLY A 89 4.03 -3.23 -14.75
C GLY A 89 5.12 -3.43 -13.68
N GLY A 90 4.81 -3.21 -12.40
CA GLY A 90 5.69 -3.56 -11.27
C GLY A 90 6.22 -5.00 -11.35
N THR A 91 7.49 -5.20 -10.99
CA THR A 91 8.19 -6.48 -11.16
C THR A 91 7.63 -7.52 -10.20
N ASN A 92 7.08 -8.62 -10.74
CA ASN A 92 6.76 -9.81 -9.95
C ASN A 92 8.06 -10.48 -9.49
N GLU A 93 8.67 -9.99 -8.42
CA GLU A 93 9.69 -10.78 -7.72
C GLU A 93 9.04 -12.07 -7.23
N PRO A 94 9.58 -13.25 -7.60
CA PRO A 94 9.06 -14.52 -7.12
C PRO A 94 9.21 -14.58 -5.61
N GLU A 95 8.12 -14.90 -4.90
CA GLU A 95 8.16 -15.19 -3.47
C GLU A 95 9.21 -16.27 -3.23
N THR A 96 10.31 -15.90 -2.57
CA THR A 96 11.13 -16.89 -1.88
C THR A 96 10.30 -17.28 -0.66
N ALA A 97 9.77 -18.51 -0.69
CA ALA A 97 9.14 -19.10 0.47
C ALA A 97 10.21 -19.27 1.54
N ASP A 98 10.29 -18.34 2.49
CA ASP A 98 10.99 -18.58 3.75
C ASP A 98 10.17 -19.62 4.53
N LEU A 99 10.54 -20.89 4.34
CA LEU A 99 10.19 -22.03 5.20
C LEU A 99 11.42 -22.43 6.02
#